data_AF-A0A2M7A8S5-F1
#
_entry.id   AF-A0A2M7A8S5-F1
#
_cell.length_a   1.000
_cell.length_b   1.000
_cell.length_c   1.000
_cell.angle_alpha   90.00
_cell.angle_beta   90.00
_cell.angle_gamma   90.00
#
_symmetry.space_group_name_H-M   'P 1'
#
loop_
_entity.id
_entity.type
_entity.pdbx_description
1 polymer ?
#
loop_
_entity_poly.entity_id
_entity_poly.type
_entity_poly.pdbx_seq_one_letter_code
_entity_poly.pdbx_strand_id
1 'polypeptide(L)'
;MIGIASVVFLSVAAPFTDLFLQNSELSGNHLPLGPMLVLIALIVIVNGALQLLETPLGLSRQELLFVFCMTLVAAGIPTFGLVGYLLPAVASPMYFASPENDYASLIQHHIPSWLIPSSPEAVRQLYEGARWFPTWQLLSSHTVTER
;
A
#
# COMPACT_ATOMS: atom_id res chain seq x y z
N MET A 1 11.31 -19.05 6.17
CA MET A 1 11.01 -17.93 7.09
C MET A 1 11.36 -16.56 6.52
N ILE A 2 12.48 -16.41 5.80
CA ILE A 2 12.89 -15.14 5.18
C ILE A 2 11.80 -14.55 4.29
N GLY A 3 11.15 -15.35 3.46
CA GLY A 3 10.04 -14.86 2.62
C GLY A 3 8.88 -14.26 3.39
N ILE A 4 8.52 -14.85 4.54
CA ILE A 4 7.47 -14.29 5.42
C ILE A 4 7.94 -12.97 6.02
N ALA A 5 9.18 -12.91 6.52
CA ALA A 5 9.75 -11.67 7.05
C ALA A 5 9.79 -10.56 6.00
N SER A 6 10.18 -10.89 4.77
CA SER A 6 10.18 -9.97 3.63
C SER A 6 8.78 -9.48 3.26
N VAL A 7 7.78 -10.37 3.28
CA VAL A 7 6.37 -10.00 3.07
C VAL A 7 5.90 -9.05 4.16
N VAL A 8 6.11 -9.38 5.44
CA VAL A 8 5.73 -8.53 6.57
C VAL A 8 6.40 -7.16 6.48
N PHE A 9 7.70 -7.13 6.17
CA PHE A 9 8.44 -5.89 5.95
C PHE A 9 7.80 -5.05 4.85
N LEU A 10 7.54 -5.64 3.68
CA LEU A 10 6.96 -4.91 2.56
C LEU A 10 5.53 -4.44 2.83
N SER A 11 4.73 -5.23 3.55
CA SER A 11 3.37 -4.85 3.97
C SER A 11 3.33 -3.66 4.92
N VAL A 12 4.43 -3.34 5.63
CA VAL A 12 4.56 -2.13 6.44
C VAL A 12 5.21 -1.01 5.64
N ALA A 13 6.28 -1.31 4.90
CA ALA A 13 7.04 -0.33 4.16
C ALA A 13 6.22 0.32 3.03
N ALA A 14 5.48 -0.47 2.24
CA ALA A 14 4.71 0.04 1.10
C ALA A 14 3.64 1.07 1.51
N PRO A 15 2.71 0.81 2.44
CA PRO A 15 1.75 1.83 2.84
C PRO A 15 2.44 3.02 3.52
N PHE A 16 3.55 2.83 4.23
CA PHE A 16 4.30 3.94 4.81
C PHE A 16 4.91 4.84 3.73
N THR A 17 5.56 4.28 2.71
CA THR A 17 6.14 5.08 1.62
C THR A 17 5.08 5.73 0.76
N ASP A 18 4.01 5.02 0.45
CA ASP A 18 3.03 5.43 -0.54
C ASP A 18 2.03 6.42 0.07
N LEU A 19 1.59 6.20 1.32
CA LEU A 19 0.59 7.05 1.99
C LEU A 19 1.21 8.18 2.85
N PHE A 20 2.35 7.93 3.51
CA PHE A 20 2.94 8.92 4.42
C PHE A 20 3.99 9.78 3.73
N LEU A 21 4.93 9.15 3.00
CA LEU A 21 6.00 9.88 2.31
C LEU A 21 5.58 10.46 0.95
N GLN A 22 4.43 10.03 0.40
CA GLN A 22 3.96 10.39 -0.96
C GLN A 22 5.04 10.22 -2.03
N ASN A 23 5.93 9.23 -1.84
CA ASN A 23 7.00 8.93 -2.76
C ASN A 23 6.49 8.07 -3.93
N SER A 24 7.37 7.78 -4.89
CA SER A 24 7.08 6.83 -5.96
C SER A 24 6.60 5.50 -5.39
N GLU A 25 5.42 5.04 -5.83
CA GLU A 25 4.76 3.86 -5.25
C GLU A 25 5.65 2.61 -5.29
N LEU A 26 5.95 2.04 -4.13
CA LEU A 26 6.74 0.80 -4.09
C LEU A 26 5.95 -0.40 -4.64
N SER A 27 4.62 -0.30 -4.65
CA SER A 27 3.71 -1.41 -4.91
C SER A 27 2.83 -1.25 -6.16
N GLY A 28 2.61 -0.02 -6.65
CA GLY A 28 1.64 0.27 -7.73
C GLY A 28 2.23 0.63 -9.11
N ASN A 29 3.55 0.54 -9.27
CA ASN A 29 4.21 0.82 -10.55
C ASN A 29 4.28 -0.40 -11.49
N HIS A 30 4.42 -0.16 -12.81
CA HIS A 30 4.61 -1.21 -13.83
C HIS A 30 5.82 -2.12 -13.56
N LEU A 31 6.80 -1.61 -12.82
CA LEU A 31 7.91 -2.38 -12.28
C LEU A 31 7.65 -2.61 -10.78
N PRO A 32 7.61 -3.87 -10.28
CA PRO A 32 7.40 -4.17 -8.87
C PRO A 32 8.64 -3.81 -8.06
N LEU A 33 8.81 -2.51 -7.80
CA LEU A 33 10.03 -1.91 -7.28
C LEU A 33 10.32 -2.38 -5.84
N GLY A 34 9.29 -2.52 -5.02
CA GLY A 34 9.40 -3.12 -3.68
C GLY A 34 9.95 -4.55 -3.69
N PRO A 35 9.29 -5.52 -4.37
CA PRO A 35 9.79 -6.88 -4.53
C PRO A 35 11.20 -6.96 -5.14
N MET A 36 11.50 -6.10 -6.12
CA MET A 36 12.83 -6.02 -6.73
C MET A 36 13.90 -5.56 -5.74
N LEU A 37 13.60 -4.54 -4.94
CA LEU A 37 14.51 -4.03 -3.92
C LEU A 37 14.80 -5.08 -2.85
N VAL A 38 13.78 -5.83 -2.40
CA VAL A 38 13.97 -6.95 -1.48
C VAL A 38 14.88 -8.02 -2.10
N LEU A 39 14.64 -8.41 -3.35
CA LEU A 39 15.46 -9.41 -4.03
C LEU A 39 16.93 -8.97 -4.15
N ILE A 40 17.17 -7.73 -4.60
CA ILE A 40 18.52 -7.16 -4.73
C ILE A 40 19.20 -7.08 -3.36
N ALA A 41 18.48 -6.66 -2.32
CA ALA A 41 19.00 -6.62 -0.96
C ALA A 41 19.42 -8.01 -0.46
N LEU A 42 18.61 -9.05 -0.69
CA LEU A 42 18.97 -10.42 -0.32
C LEU A 42 20.20 -10.92 -1.08
N ILE A 43 20.33 -10.59 -2.36
CA ILE A 43 21.49 -10.99 -3.16
C ILE A 43 22.76 -10.25 -2.69
N VAL A 44 22.71 -8.92 -2.62
CA VAL A 44 23.91 -8.10 -2.37
C VAL A 44 24.30 -8.14 -0.89
N ILE A 45 23.35 -7.98 0.02
CA ILE A 45 23.64 -7.87 1.44
C ILE A 45 23.78 -9.26 2.06
N VAL A 46 22.77 -10.13 1.91
CA VAL A 46 22.80 -11.44 2.59
C VAL A 46 23.81 -12.37 1.93
N ASN A 47 23.65 -12.66 0.63
CA ASN A 47 24.58 -13.56 -0.04
C ASN A 47 25.98 -12.98 -0.18
N GLY A 48 26.12 -11.67 -0.45
CA GLY A 48 27.42 -11.01 -0.51
C GLY A 48 28.16 -11.03 0.83
N ALA A 49 27.49 -10.75 1.95
CA ALA A 49 28.11 -10.81 3.27
C ALA A 49 28.48 -12.25 3.65
N LEU A 50 27.62 -13.23 3.38
CA LEU A 50 27.91 -14.65 3.66
C LEU A 50 29.08 -15.16 2.82
N GLN A 51 29.22 -14.68 1.58
CA GLN A 51 30.36 -15.01 0.74
C GLN A 51 31.66 -14.39 1.27
N LEU A 52 31.62 -13.16 1.78
CA LEU A 52 32.77 -12.51 2.42
C LEU A 52 33.20 -13.19 3.73
N LEU A 53 32.23 -13.80 4.43
CA LEU A 53 32.45 -14.59 5.65
C LEU A 53 32.76 -16.07 5.35
N GLU A 54 32.98 -16.43 4.08
CA GLU A 54 33.28 -17.79 3.61
C GLU A 54 32.26 -18.85 4.10
N THR A 55 31.01 -18.42 4.32
CA THR A 55 29.99 -19.26 4.94
C THR A 55 29.19 -20.02 3.88
N PRO A 56 29.02 -21.36 3.98
CA PRO A 56 28.28 -22.15 3.00
C PRO A 56 26.75 -22.00 3.10
N LEU A 57 26.25 -21.09 3.94
CA LEU A 57 24.83 -20.91 4.25
C LEU A 57 24.13 -19.85 3.36
N GLY A 58 24.72 -19.53 2.19
CA GLY A 58 24.14 -18.59 1.24
C GLY A 58 22.76 -19.05 0.73
N LEU A 59 21.88 -18.09 0.45
CA LEU A 59 20.57 -18.37 -0.13
C LEU A 59 20.73 -18.90 -1.55
N SER A 60 20.07 -20.03 -1.81
CA SER A 60 20.01 -20.62 -3.14
C SER A 60 19.20 -19.75 -4.11
N ARG A 61 19.45 -19.94 -5.40
CA ARG A 61 18.65 -19.30 -6.46
C ARG A 61 17.16 -19.60 -6.31
N GLN A 62 16.81 -20.82 -5.88
CA GLN A 62 15.42 -21.25 -5.70
C GLN A 62 14.77 -20.50 -4.54
N GLU A 63 15.47 -20.34 -3.42
CA GLU A 63 14.97 -19.57 -2.27
C GLU A 63 14.78 -18.10 -2.61
N LEU A 64 15.73 -17.48 -3.32
CA LEU A 64 15.62 -16.09 -3.76
C LEU A 64 14.41 -15.87 -4.68
N LEU A 65 14.22 -16.74 -5.68
CA LEU A 65 13.07 -16.68 -6.57
C LEU A 65 11.76 -16.91 -5.82
N PHE A 66 11.75 -17.83 -4.86
CA PHE A 66 10.58 -18.10 -4.04
C PHE A 66 10.19 -16.88 -3.20
N VAL A 67 11.16 -16.25 -2.53
CA VAL A 67 10.93 -15.01 -1.76
C VAL A 67 10.44 -13.89 -2.69
N PHE A 68 11.04 -13.75 -3.86
CA PHE A 68 10.61 -12.75 -4.83
C PHE A 68 9.15 -12.94 -5.23
N CYS A 69 8.74 -14.16 -5.60
CA CYS A 69 7.35 -14.48 -5.92
C CYS A 69 6.40 -14.18 -4.75
N MET A 70 6.77 -14.54 -3.51
CA MET A 70 5.97 -14.23 -2.32
C MET A 70 5.76 -12.71 -2.16
N THR A 71 6.83 -11.92 -2.28
CA THR A 71 6.75 -10.46 -2.16
C THR A 71 5.97 -9.82 -3.31
N LEU A 72 6.03 -10.39 -4.50
CA LEU A 72 5.29 -9.90 -5.67
C LEU A 72 3.78 -10.08 -5.51
N VAL A 73 3.35 -11.23 -5.00
CA VAL A 73 1.94 -11.49 -4.66
C VAL A 73 1.47 -10.55 -3.55
N ALA A 74 2.29 -10.36 -2.50
CA ALA A 74 1.98 -9.48 -1.38
C ALA A 74 1.92 -7.99 -1.79
N ALA A 75 2.73 -7.55 -2.74
CA ALA A 75 2.65 -6.19 -3.27
C ALA A 75 1.38 -6.00 -4.12
N GLY A 76 1.10 -6.94 -5.03
CA GLY A 76 0.02 -6.76 -6.00
C GLY A 76 -1.37 -6.87 -5.39
N ILE A 77 -1.64 -7.92 -4.60
CA ILE A 77 -3.00 -8.25 -4.19
C ILE A 77 -3.47 -7.40 -2.99
N PRO A 78 -2.88 -7.53 -1.78
CA PRO A 78 -3.42 -6.85 -0.62
C PRO A 78 -3.08 -5.36 -0.59
N THR A 79 -1.91 -4.93 -1.10
CA THR A 79 -1.55 -3.52 -1.08
C THR A 79 -2.27 -2.76 -2.20
N PHE A 80 -1.94 -3.03 -3.46
CA PHE A 80 -2.49 -2.27 -4.57
C PHE A 80 -3.95 -2.65 -4.87
N GLY A 81 -4.22 -3.94 -5.10
CA GLY A 81 -5.55 -4.41 -5.50
C GLY A 81 -6.64 -4.20 -4.43
N LEU A 82 -6.33 -4.48 -3.17
CA LEU A 82 -7.31 -4.38 -2.09
C LEU A 82 -7.36 -2.97 -1.48
N VAL A 83 -6.26 -2.50 -0.90
CA VAL A 83 -6.24 -1.19 -0.19
C VAL A 83 -6.29 -0.03 -1.18
N GLY A 84 -5.49 -0.10 -2.26
CA GLY A 84 -5.43 0.99 -3.25
C GLY A 84 -6.64 1.07 -4.19
N TYR A 85 -7.29 -0.06 -4.49
CA TYR A 85 -8.33 -0.11 -5.52
C TYR A 85 -9.71 -0.53 -4.98
N LEU A 86 -9.82 -1.72 -4.38
CA LEU A 86 -11.13 -2.26 -3.98
C LEU A 86 -11.82 -1.39 -2.93
N LEU A 87 -11.10 -0.97 -1.88
CA LEU A 87 -11.70 -0.17 -0.80
C LEU A 87 -12.25 1.18 -1.29
N PRO A 88 -11.49 2.01 -2.04
CA PRO A 88 -12.04 3.20 -2.68
C PRO A 88 -13.14 2.88 -3.70
N ALA A 89 -13.04 1.80 -4.47
CA ALA A 89 -14.06 1.48 -5.47
C ALA A 89 -15.43 1.23 -4.83
N VAL A 90 -15.48 0.47 -3.72
CA VAL A 90 -16.75 0.19 -3.04
C VAL A 90 -17.28 1.37 -2.24
N ALA A 91 -16.41 2.25 -1.71
CA ALA A 91 -16.82 3.43 -0.96
C ALA A 91 -17.23 4.63 -1.84
N SER A 92 -16.83 4.63 -3.12
CA SER A 92 -17.04 5.73 -4.06
C SER A 92 -18.51 6.16 -4.21
N PRO A 93 -19.48 5.23 -4.36
CA PRO A 93 -20.89 5.60 -4.45
C PRO A 93 -21.45 6.28 -3.19
N MET A 94 -20.81 6.12 -2.03
CA MET A 94 -21.19 6.79 -0.79
C MET A 94 -20.58 8.18 -0.68
N TYR A 95 -19.32 8.33 -1.10
CA TYR A 95 -18.59 9.60 -0.98
C TYR A 95 -18.96 10.60 -2.07
N PHE A 96 -19.11 10.14 -3.32
CA PHE A 96 -19.37 11.00 -4.48
C PHE A 96 -20.86 11.08 -4.88
N ALA A 97 -21.79 10.67 -4.00
CA ALA A 97 -23.21 10.75 -4.31
C ALA A 97 -23.64 12.21 -4.53
N SER A 98 -24.27 12.48 -5.68
CA SER A 98 -24.85 13.78 -6.00
C SER A 98 -26.23 13.60 -6.64
N PRO A 99 -27.10 14.64 -6.64
CA PRO A 99 -28.39 14.57 -7.31
C PRO A 99 -28.28 14.25 -8.81
N GLU A 100 -27.17 14.63 -9.46
CA GLU A 100 -26.94 14.43 -10.89
C GLU A 100 -26.57 12.99 -11.25
N ASN A 101 -25.88 12.26 -10.36
CA ASN A 101 -25.49 10.86 -10.60
C ASN A 101 -26.46 9.85 -9.97
N ASP A 102 -27.31 10.30 -9.05
CA ASP A 102 -28.34 9.51 -8.36
C ASP A 102 -27.83 8.16 -7.81
N TYR A 103 -26.59 8.13 -7.34
CA TYR A 103 -25.97 6.90 -6.80
C TYR A 103 -26.72 6.33 -5.60
N ALA A 104 -27.41 7.18 -4.84
CA ALA A 104 -28.23 6.77 -3.71
C ALA A 104 -29.32 5.79 -4.12
N SER A 105 -30.05 6.07 -5.20
CA SER A 105 -31.14 5.20 -5.66
C SER A 105 -30.62 4.02 -6.52
N LEU A 106 -29.60 4.28 -7.35
CA LEU A 106 -29.16 3.34 -8.38
C LEU A 106 -28.16 2.28 -7.89
N ILE A 107 -27.31 2.63 -6.93
CA ILE A 107 -26.16 1.79 -6.56
C ILE A 107 -26.20 1.41 -5.08
N GLN A 108 -26.39 2.38 -4.17
CA GLN A 108 -26.22 2.16 -2.73
C GLN A 108 -27.11 1.03 -2.19
N HIS A 109 -28.33 0.86 -2.71
CA HIS A 109 -29.24 -0.22 -2.32
C HIS A 109 -28.78 -1.63 -2.70
N HIS A 110 -27.89 -1.77 -3.68
CA HIS A 110 -27.32 -3.05 -4.08
C HIS A 110 -26.04 -3.39 -3.31
N ILE A 111 -25.51 -2.45 -2.52
CA ILE A 111 -24.30 -2.68 -1.74
C ILE A 111 -24.69 -3.29 -0.39
N PRO A 112 -24.18 -4.49 -0.06
CA PRO A 112 -24.45 -5.07 1.24
C PRO A 112 -23.84 -4.24 2.38
N SER A 113 -24.58 -4.12 3.48
CA SER A 113 -24.19 -3.31 4.64
C SER A 113 -22.91 -3.78 5.35
N TRP A 114 -22.46 -5.01 5.10
CA TRP A 114 -21.20 -5.56 5.64
C TRP A 114 -19.96 -5.14 4.82
N LEU A 115 -20.14 -4.63 3.60
CA LEU A 115 -19.03 -4.31 2.69
C LEU A 115 -18.51 -2.88 2.86
N ILE A 116 -19.33 -1.97 3.39
CA ILE A 116 -18.99 -0.55 3.57
C ILE A 116 -19.12 -0.17 5.05
N PRO A 117 -18.25 0.71 5.57
CA PRO A 117 -18.44 1.31 6.89
C PRO A 117 -19.82 1.97 7.04
N SER A 118 -20.53 1.66 8.12
CA SER A 118 -21.86 2.24 8.39
C SER A 118 -21.81 3.73 8.76
N SER A 119 -20.62 4.26 9.07
CA SER A 119 -20.42 5.66 9.45
C SER A 119 -20.04 6.51 8.23
N PRO A 120 -20.81 7.56 7.89
CA PRO A 120 -20.44 8.51 6.85
C PRO A 120 -19.08 9.17 7.10
N GLU A 121 -18.72 9.37 8.37
CA GLU A 121 -17.42 9.95 8.73
C GLU A 121 -16.26 9.01 8.39
N ALA A 122 -16.44 7.69 8.51
CA ALA A 122 -15.41 6.73 8.12
C ALA A 122 -15.18 6.72 6.59
N VAL A 123 -16.25 6.84 5.82
CA VAL A 123 -16.17 6.99 4.35
C VAL A 123 -15.46 8.30 4.01
N ARG A 124 -15.79 9.41 4.68
CA ARG A 124 -15.12 10.70 4.48
C ARG A 124 -13.62 10.62 4.79
N GLN A 125 -13.24 10.00 5.90
CA GLN A 125 -11.85 9.82 6.31
C GLN A 125 -11.04 8.90 5.38
N LEU A 126 -11.69 7.96 4.68
CA LEU A 126 -11.02 7.13 3.69
C LEU A 126 -10.48 7.96 2.52
N TYR A 127 -11.23 8.97 2.08
CA TYR A 127 -10.84 9.84 0.94
C TYR A 127 -10.05 11.07 1.36
N GLU A 128 -10.44 11.70 2.45
CA GLU A 128 -9.83 12.96 2.91
C GLU A 128 -8.68 12.74 3.90
N GLY A 129 -8.50 11.52 4.38
CA GLY A 129 -7.58 11.18 5.47
C GLY A 129 -8.19 11.40 6.86
N ALA A 130 -7.77 10.59 7.82
CA ALA A 130 -8.23 10.70 9.21
C ALA A 130 -7.51 11.83 9.97
N ARG A 131 -8.25 12.59 10.79
CA ARG A 131 -7.74 13.73 11.60
C ARG A 131 -6.54 13.42 12.50
N TRP A 132 -6.32 12.16 12.87
CA TRP A 132 -5.20 11.76 13.72
C TRP A 132 -3.87 11.61 12.96
N PHE A 133 -3.89 11.72 11.62
CA PHE A 133 -2.69 11.82 10.79
C PHE A 133 -2.39 13.31 10.49
N PRO A 134 -1.35 13.89 11.11
CA PRO A 134 -1.04 15.30 10.95
C PRO A 134 -0.04 15.47 9.80
N THR A 135 -0.48 15.48 8.53
CA THR A 135 0.49 15.66 7.42
C THR A 135 0.20 16.78 6.43
N TRP A 136 -0.94 17.48 6.47
CA TRP A 136 -1.15 18.64 5.57
C TRP A 136 -1.66 19.91 6.26
N GLN A 137 -2.36 19.82 7.40
CA GLN A 137 -2.79 21.01 8.14
C GLN A 137 -1.63 21.83 8.75
N LEU A 138 -0.47 21.22 8.97
CA LEU A 138 0.76 21.90 9.42
C LEU A 138 1.56 22.53 8.26
N LEU A 139 1.38 22.07 7.03
CA LEU A 139 2.06 22.63 5.84
C LEU A 139 1.22 23.70 5.16
N SER A 140 -0.12 23.59 5.19
CA SER A 140 -1.02 24.61 4.66
C SER A 140 -1.16 25.85 5.55
N SER A 141 -0.75 25.77 6.83
CA SER A 141 -0.73 26.93 7.73
C SER A 141 0.46 27.88 7.49
N HIS A 142 1.40 27.53 6.61
CA HIS A 142 2.59 28.34 6.31
C HIS A 142 2.62 28.94 4.91
N THR A 143 1.62 28.69 4.06
CA THR A 143 1.55 29.25 2.68
C THR A 143 0.48 30.30 2.47
N VAL A 144 -0.21 30.76 3.53
CA VAL A 144 -1.20 31.84 3.47
C VAL A 144 -0.84 32.97 4.44
N THR A 145 0.41 33.45 4.38
CA THR A 145 0.81 34.75 4.95
C THR A 145 1.97 35.34 4.15
N GLU A 146 1.79 35.55 2.86
CA GLU A 146 2.40 36.71 2.19
C GLU A 146 1.32 37.37 1.33
N ARG A 147 0.91 38.55 1.81
CA ARG A 147 0.15 39.55 1.07
C ARG A 147 1.10 40.36 0.21
#